data_AF-A0A946B2E5-F1
#
_entry.id   AF-A0A946B2E5-F1
#
_cell.length_a   1.000
_cell.length_b   1.000
_cell.length_c   1.000
_cell.angle_alpha   90.00
_cell.angle_beta   90.00
_cell.angle_gamma   90.00
#
_symmetry.space_group_name_H-M   'P 1'
#
loop_
_entity.id
_entity.type
_entity.pdbx_description
1 polymer ?
#
loop_
_entity_poly.entity_id
_entity_poly.type
_entity_poly.pdbx_seq_one_letter_code
_entity_poly.pdbx_strand_id
1 'polypeptide(L)'
;KRNYIVLNQPRQESKGELTVEQFEEGISHKVDFVVPYGKAVAAEALNFGEPLAARRCTTSAAFAAIAGEMIGDRPRTVPMLQRLLRRGKSGA
;
A
#
# COMPACT_ATOMS: atom_id res chain seq x y z
N LYS A 1 -16.43 -6.75 15.84
CA LYS A 1 -15.40 -7.11 14.84
C LYS A 1 -15.07 -5.85 14.07
N ARG A 2 -13.78 -5.52 13.88
CA ARG A 2 -13.38 -4.35 13.09
C ARG A 2 -13.28 -4.76 11.62
N ASN A 3 -13.87 -3.96 10.73
CA ASN A 3 -13.68 -4.11 9.29
C ASN A 3 -12.48 -3.25 8.89
N TYR A 4 -11.60 -3.80 8.05
CA TYR A 4 -10.46 -3.08 7.50
C TYR A 4 -10.68 -2.83 6.02
N ILE A 5 -10.37 -1.61 5.57
CA ILE A 5 -10.39 -1.26 4.16
C ILE A 5 -8.96 -1.21 3.64
N VAL A 6 -8.65 -2.09 2.70
CA VAL A 6 -7.37 -2.13 1.99
C VAL A 6 -7.58 -1.63 0.58
N LEU A 7 -7.02 -0.46 0.27
CA LEU A 7 -7.07 0.11 -1.06
C LEU A 7 -5.86 -0.36 -1.87
N ASN A 8 -6.10 -1.30 -2.79
CA ASN A 8 -5.08 -1.89 -3.63
C ASN A 8 -4.93 -1.08 -4.93
N GLN A 9 -3.72 -0.60 -5.21
CA GLN A 9 -3.40 0.19 -6.40
C GLN A 9 -4.26 1.47 -6.50
N PRO A 10 -4.19 2.37 -5.51
CA PRO A 10 -5.15 3.47 -5.32
C PRO A 10 -5.18 4.51 -6.44
N ARG A 11 -4.08 4.71 -7.19
CA ARG A 11 -4.03 5.71 -8.26
C ARG A 11 -2.84 5.51 -9.19
N GLN A 12 -3.11 5.54 -10.49
CA GLN A 12 -2.16 5.76 -11.58
C GLN A 12 -2.59 7.07 -12.26
N GLU A 13 -1.79 8.15 -12.09
CA GLU A 13 -2.19 9.51 -12.49
C GLU A 13 -2.62 9.62 -13.97
N SER A 14 -2.05 8.78 -14.83
CA SER A 14 -2.36 8.72 -16.25
C SER A 14 -3.69 8.03 -16.62
N LYS A 15 -4.41 7.44 -15.65
CA LYS A 15 -5.60 6.60 -15.90
C LYS A 15 -6.94 7.21 -15.45
N GLY A 16 -6.93 8.44 -14.94
CA GLY A 16 -8.16 9.08 -14.45
C GLY A 16 -8.79 8.37 -13.23
N GLU A 17 -7.97 7.64 -12.46
CA GLU A 17 -8.41 6.95 -11.24
C GLU A 17 -8.68 7.95 -10.09
N LEU A 18 -9.64 7.62 -9.23
CA LEU A 18 -9.97 8.42 -8.03
C LEU A 18 -8.74 8.57 -7.13
N THR A 19 -8.64 9.70 -6.43
CA THR A 19 -7.70 9.79 -5.30
C THR A 19 -8.20 8.97 -4.11
N VAL A 20 -7.31 8.69 -3.15
CA VAL A 20 -7.69 8.01 -1.90
C VAL A 20 -8.77 8.81 -1.18
N GLU A 21 -8.65 10.13 -1.16
CA GLU A 21 -9.59 11.04 -0.50
C GLU A 21 -10.97 10.99 -1.16
N GLN A 22 -11.04 10.98 -2.49
CA GLN A 22 -12.30 10.86 -3.23
C GLN A 22 -12.96 9.49 -3.00
N PHE A 23 -12.16 8.43 -2.95
CA PHE A 23 -12.66 7.09 -2.61
C PHE A 23 -13.24 7.06 -1.19
N GLU A 24 -12.49 7.57 -0.20
CA GLU A 24 -12.93 7.64 1.20
C GLU A 24 -14.22 8.44 1.38
N GLU A 25 -14.36 9.55 0.66
CA GLU A 25 -15.58 10.36 0.63
C GLU A 25 -16.75 9.54 0.06
N GLY A 26 -16.56 8.88 -1.08
CA GLY A 26 -17.58 8.09 -1.75
C GLY A 26 -18.11 6.91 -0.93
N ILE A 27 -17.28 6.31 -0.06
CA ILE A 27 -17.69 5.21 0.82
C ILE A 27 -17.98 5.65 2.26
N SER A 28 -17.82 6.95 2.57
CA SER A 28 -17.98 7.52 3.92
C SER A 28 -17.18 6.75 5.00
N HIS A 29 -15.98 6.28 4.64
CA HIS A 29 -15.13 5.48 5.52
C HIS A 29 -13.65 5.72 5.18
N LYS A 30 -12.78 5.72 6.20
CA LYS A 30 -11.33 5.86 6.02
C LYS A 30 -10.68 4.56 5.54
N VAL A 31 -9.70 4.68 4.66
CA VAL A 31 -8.86 3.56 4.24
C VAL A 31 -7.86 3.28 5.35
N ASP A 32 -7.80 2.03 5.82
CA ASP A 32 -6.84 1.63 6.85
C ASP A 32 -5.46 1.38 6.25
N PHE A 33 -5.40 0.82 5.04
CA PHE A 33 -4.16 0.45 4.38
C PHE A 33 -4.18 0.74 2.89
N VAL A 34 -3.03 1.19 2.38
CA VAL A 34 -2.81 1.40 0.96
C VAL A 34 -1.71 0.45 0.48
N VAL A 35 -2.02 -0.32 -0.57
CA VAL A 35 -1.05 -1.20 -1.22
C VAL A 35 -0.59 -0.54 -2.54
N PRO A 36 0.67 -0.09 -2.64
CA PRO A 36 1.16 0.64 -3.81
C PRO A 36 1.39 -0.27 -5.01
N TYR A 37 1.41 0.34 -6.20
CA TYR A 37 1.63 -0.35 -7.46
C TYR A 37 3.08 -0.83 -7.59
N GLY A 38 3.27 -2.15 -7.75
CA GLY A 38 4.58 -2.80 -7.88
C GLY A 38 4.75 -3.58 -9.19
N LYS A 39 4.30 -3.02 -10.33
CA LYS A 39 4.05 -3.76 -11.60
C LYS A 39 5.12 -4.78 -12.00
N ALA A 40 6.38 -4.37 -12.05
CA ALA A 40 7.45 -5.22 -12.57
C ALA A 40 7.67 -6.45 -11.68
N VAL A 41 7.84 -6.22 -10.38
CA VAL A 41 8.06 -7.29 -9.39
C VAL A 41 6.81 -8.14 -9.19
N ALA A 42 5.63 -7.54 -9.25
CA ALA A 42 4.35 -8.24 -9.17
C ALA A 42 4.12 -9.17 -10.37
N ALA A 43 4.42 -8.69 -11.58
CA ALA A 43 4.33 -9.50 -12.80
C ALA A 43 5.34 -10.64 -12.79
N GLU A 44 6.58 -10.37 -12.37
CA GLU A 44 7.62 -11.39 -12.23
C GLU A 44 7.20 -12.48 -11.23
N ALA A 45 6.81 -12.10 -10.01
CA ALA A 45 6.35 -13.04 -8.99
C ALA A 45 5.18 -13.90 -9.47
N LEU A 46 4.20 -13.27 -10.15
CA LEU A 46 3.06 -13.98 -10.74
C LEU A 46 3.51 -15.01 -11.80
N ASN A 47 4.42 -14.62 -12.70
CA ASN A 47 4.91 -15.47 -13.77
C ASN A 47 5.70 -16.69 -13.25
N PHE A 48 6.38 -16.55 -12.11
CA PHE A 48 7.11 -17.65 -11.47
C PHE A 48 6.28 -18.43 -10.44
N GLY A 49 5.00 -18.09 -10.25
CA GLY A 49 4.14 -18.75 -9.25
C GLY A 49 4.58 -18.50 -7.81
N GLU A 50 5.28 -17.40 -7.56
CA GLU A 50 5.80 -17.05 -6.24
C GLU A 50 4.92 -16.00 -5.55
N PRO A 51 4.74 -16.09 -4.22
CA PRO A 51 4.09 -15.03 -3.47
C PRO A 51 4.87 -13.72 -3.59
N LEU A 52 4.20 -12.64 -4.02
CA LEU A 52 4.80 -11.30 -4.05
C LEU A 52 5.30 -10.85 -2.66
N ALA A 53 4.68 -11.36 -1.59
CA ALA A 53 5.12 -11.12 -0.21
C ALA A 53 6.55 -11.61 0.09
N ALA A 54 7.06 -12.60 -0.66
CA ALA A 54 8.43 -13.10 -0.53
C ALA A 54 9.46 -12.21 -1.24
N ARG A 55 9.02 -11.27 -2.09
CA ARG A 55 9.90 -10.35 -2.82
C ARG A 55 10.17 -9.08 -2.01
N ARG A 56 11.29 -8.41 -2.27
CA ARG A 56 11.64 -7.14 -1.62
C ARG A 56 11.13 -5.96 -2.44
N CYS A 57 9.92 -5.49 -2.16
CA CYS A 57 9.31 -4.34 -2.83
C CYS A 57 8.37 -3.55 -1.91
N THR A 58 7.86 -2.41 -2.36
CA THR A 58 6.93 -1.58 -1.57
C THR A 58 5.60 -2.29 -1.32
N THR A 59 5.13 -3.10 -2.27
CA THR A 59 3.92 -3.90 -2.14
C THR A 59 4.05 -4.96 -1.05
N SER A 60 5.18 -5.67 -0.98
CA SER A 60 5.40 -6.67 0.09
C SER A 60 5.55 -6.03 1.47
N ALA A 61 6.17 -4.86 1.56
CA ALA A 61 6.21 -4.07 2.79
C ALA A 61 4.79 -3.65 3.27
N ALA A 62 3.90 -3.29 2.35
CA ALA A 62 2.50 -2.98 2.68
C ALA A 62 1.76 -4.21 3.20
N PHE A 63 1.95 -5.39 2.60
CA PHE A 63 1.38 -6.64 3.12
C PHE A 63 1.91 -7.00 4.50
N ALA A 64 3.20 -6.80 4.76
CA ALA A 64 3.78 -7.02 6.08
C ALA A 64 3.16 -6.09 7.14
N ALA A 65 2.91 -4.82 6.81
CA ALA A 65 2.25 -3.88 7.71
C ALA A 65 0.79 -4.27 8.02
N ILE A 66 0.04 -4.72 7.00
CA ILE A 66 -1.33 -5.24 7.19
C ILE A 66 -1.30 -6.47 8.11
N ALA A 67 -0.40 -7.43 7.84
CA ALA A 67 -0.26 -8.63 8.66
C ALA A 67 0.10 -8.28 10.11
N GLY A 68 1.02 -7.34 10.33
CA GLY A 68 1.39 -6.82 11.64
C GLY A 68 0.19 -6.28 12.43
N GLU A 69 -0.66 -5.44 11.81
CA GLU A 69 -1.90 -4.98 12.45
C GLU A 69 -2.83 -6.16 12.80
N MET A 70 -2.99 -7.12 11.88
CA MET A 70 -3.90 -8.26 12.08
C MET A 70 -3.48 -9.17 13.23
N ILE A 71 -2.18 -9.33 13.47
CA ILE A 71 -1.65 -10.13 14.59
C ILE A 71 -1.43 -9.33 15.87
N GLY A 72 -1.78 -8.03 15.87
CA GLY A 72 -1.60 -7.13 17.00
C GLY A 72 -0.17 -6.62 17.20
N ASP A 73 0.76 -6.97 16.30
CA ASP A 73 2.12 -6.44 16.24
C ASP A 73 2.11 -5.13 15.48
N ARG A 74 1.53 -4.10 16.11
CA ARG A 74 1.40 -2.76 15.53
C ARG A 74 2.77 -2.08 15.54
N PRO A 75 3.43 -1.89 14.38
CA PRO A 75 4.54 -0.96 14.35
C PRO A 75 3.97 0.41 14.70
N ARG A 76 4.53 1.07 15.72
CA ARG A 76 4.10 2.42 16.15
C ARG A 76 4.21 3.41 15.01
N THR A 77 3.13 3.54 14.23
CA THR A 77 2.90 4.48 13.12
C THR A 77 4.03 4.40 12.05
N VAL A 78 3.82 4.57 10.76
CA VAL A 78 3.70 5.76 9.89
C VAL A 78 4.86 6.79 9.84
N PRO A 79 5.87 6.92 10.76
CA PRO A 79 7.01 7.80 10.46
C PRO A 79 7.90 7.28 9.33
N MET A 80 8.05 5.97 9.15
CA MET A 80 8.99 5.43 8.15
C MET A 80 8.47 5.61 6.71
N LEU A 81 7.19 5.35 6.46
CA LEU A 81 6.52 5.62 5.17
C LEU A 81 6.47 7.12 4.86
N GLN A 82 6.13 7.96 5.84
CA GLN A 82 6.20 9.42 5.65
C GLN A 82 7.63 9.91 5.40
N ARG A 83 8.64 9.32 6.04
CA ARG A 83 10.06 9.68 5.86
C ARG A 83 10.60 9.21 4.50
N LEU A 84 10.14 8.07 3.99
CA LEU A 84 10.44 7.59 2.64
C LEU A 84 9.75 8.46 1.58
N LEU A 85 8.49 8.85 1.78
CA LEU A 85 7.75 9.73 0.88
C LEU A 85 8.27 11.19 0.88
N ARG A 86 8.80 11.67 2.02
CA ARG A 86 9.44 13.01 2.11
C ARG A 86 10.82 13.06 1.45
N ARG A 87 11.60 11.97 1.48
CA ARG A 87 12.93 11.92 0.84
C ARG A 87 12.88 11.97 -0.69
N GLY A 88 11.76 11.61 -1.31
CA GLY A 88 11.57 11.71 -2.77
C GLY A 88 11.26 13.11 -3.29
N LYS A 89 10.98 14.09 -2.42
CA LYS A 89 10.61 15.47 -2.81
C LYS A 89 11.75 16.50 -2.63
N SER A 90 12.94 16.09 -2.21
CA SER A 90 14.07 17.01 -1.95
C SER A 90 15.26 16.80 -2.88
N GLY A 91 15.03 16.24 -4.06
CA GLY A 91 16.05 16.03 -5.09
C GLY A 91 15.46 16.17 -6.49
N ALA A 92 15.00 17.37 -6.82
CA ALA A 92 14.74 17.87 -8.16
C ALA A 92 14.86 19.39 -8.13
#